data_AF-A0A7S2Q880-F1
#
_entry.id   AF-A0A7S2Q880-F1
#
_cell.length_a   1.000
_cell.length_b   1.000
_cell.length_c   1.000
_cell.angle_alpha   90.00
_cell.angle_beta   90.00
_cell.angle_gamma   90.00
#
_symmetry.space_group_name_H-M   'P 1'
#
loop_
_entity.id
_entity.type
_entity.pdbx_description
1 polymer ?
#
loop_
_entity_poly.entity_id
_entity_poly.type
_entity_poly.pdbx_seq_one_letter_code
_entity_poly.pdbx_strand_id
1 'polypeptide(L)'
;RAEEAPPPKAEEPQALQEFNASLVRVNEKSPFGWAIDMLNPGALYIESLGSYASTAADRYNESAPAGEDIRPGDYITRVNGASGSAQQLGELLTASSQPQVTIQRPSAYVASLSKGDKPLGVDLNFTTKGRSLYIVGVREGAVREQAPEVS
;
A
#
# COMPACT_ATOMS: atom_id res chain seq x y z
N ARG A 1 -12.59 -27.45 27.29
CA ARG A 1 -12.69 -25.98 27.10
C ARG A 1 -11.41 -25.58 26.39
N ALA A 2 -11.46 -25.23 25.10
CA ALA A 2 -10.26 -24.81 24.38
C ALA A 2 -9.82 -23.45 24.94
N GLU A 3 -8.53 -23.31 25.22
CA GLU A 3 -7.91 -22.08 25.67
C GLU A 3 -7.74 -21.17 24.45
N GLU A 4 -8.48 -20.06 24.43
CA GLU A 4 -8.44 -19.08 23.35
C GLU A 4 -7.10 -18.34 23.43
N ALA A 5 -6.32 -18.39 22.35
CA ALA A 5 -5.01 -17.73 22.30
C ALA A 5 -5.19 -16.22 22.57
N PRO A 6 -4.29 -15.59 23.34
CA PRO A 6 -4.38 -14.16 23.59
C PRO A 6 -4.35 -13.41 22.25
N PRO A 7 -5.13 -12.32 22.10
CA PRO A 7 -5.12 -11.53 20.89
C PRO A 7 -3.69 -11.08 20.60
N PRO A 8 -3.26 -11.08 19.32
CA PRO A 8 -1.93 -10.61 18.95
C PRO A 8 -1.75 -9.19 19.51
N LYS A 9 -0.67 -9.00 20.27
CA LYS A 9 -0.30 -7.66 20.77
C LYS A 9 -0.15 -6.74 19.56
N ALA A 10 -0.74 -5.55 19.64
CA ALA A 10 -0.51 -4.52 18.64
C ALA A 10 1.01 -4.30 18.50
N GLU A 11 1.55 -4.56 17.32
CA GLU A 11 2.94 -4.24 17.02
C GLU A 11 3.12 -2.72 17.14
N GLU A 12 4.19 -2.27 17.78
CA GLU A 12 4.50 -0.85 17.89
C GLU A 12 4.60 -0.24 16.49
N PRO A 13 4.05 0.98 16.26
CA PRO A 13 4.14 1.64 14.95
C PRO A 13 5.59 1.73 14.51
N GLN A 14 5.96 0.99 13.47
CA GLN A 14 7.28 1.11 12.88
C GLN A 14 7.39 2.50 12.25
N ALA A 15 8.51 3.17 12.48
CA ALA A 15 8.76 4.48 11.86
C ALA A 15 8.48 4.40 10.35
N LEU A 16 7.80 5.41 9.80
CA LEU A 16 7.48 5.49 8.38
C LEU A 16 8.76 5.25 7.57
N GLN A 17 8.79 4.13 6.86
CA GLN A 17 9.93 3.77 6.01
C GLN A 17 9.65 4.29 4.60
N GLU A 18 10.37 5.34 4.22
CA GLU A 18 10.34 5.93 2.89
C GLU A 18 11.70 5.74 2.21
N PHE A 19 11.69 5.34 0.93
CA PHE A 19 12.91 5.22 0.12
C PHE A 19 12.60 5.50 -1.36
N ASN A 20 13.65 5.77 -2.14
CA ASN A 20 13.53 5.99 -3.58
C ASN A 20 14.04 4.78 -4.36
N ALA A 21 13.21 4.27 -5.28
CA ALA A 21 13.57 3.19 -6.18
C ALA A 21 13.67 3.69 -7.62
N SER A 22 14.83 3.52 -8.23
CA SER A 22 15.04 3.81 -9.65
C SER A 22 14.78 2.55 -10.47
N LEU A 23 13.70 2.56 -11.25
CA LEU A 23 13.26 1.40 -12.01
C LEU A 23 13.68 1.55 -13.46
N VAL A 24 14.30 0.51 -14.03
CA VAL A 24 14.72 0.51 -15.43
C VAL A 24 13.93 -0.52 -16.19
N ARG A 25 13.09 -0.11 -17.16
CA ARG A 25 12.42 -1.05 -18.05
C ARG A 25 13.36 -1.48 -19.18
N VAL A 26 13.24 -2.74 -19.63
CA VAL A 26 14.02 -3.22 -20.80
C VAL A 26 13.62 -2.44 -22.06
N ASN A 27 12.33 -2.13 -22.20
CA ASN A 27 11.77 -1.23 -23.20
C ASN A 27 10.44 -0.64 -22.71
N GLU A 28 9.87 0.29 -23.46
CA GLU A 28 8.61 1.00 -23.12
C GLU A 28 7.39 0.08 -22.93
N LYS A 29 7.43 -1.15 -23.44
CA LYS A 29 6.36 -2.14 -23.31
C LYS A 29 6.60 -3.14 -22.18
N SER A 30 7.81 -3.15 -21.60
CA SER A 30 8.15 -4.10 -20.55
C SER A 30 7.38 -3.74 -19.27
N PRO A 31 6.77 -4.73 -18.60
CA PRO A 31 6.01 -4.46 -17.39
C PRO A 31 6.94 -4.05 -16.23
N PHE A 32 6.42 -3.24 -15.32
CA PHE A 32 7.11 -2.97 -14.06
C PHE A 32 7.17 -4.20 -13.14
N GLY A 33 6.22 -5.13 -13.29
CA GLY A 33 6.16 -6.33 -12.47
C GLY A 33 5.32 -6.18 -11.20
N TRP A 34 4.37 -5.25 -11.19
CA TRP A 34 3.42 -5.07 -10.10
C TRP A 34 1.99 -5.01 -10.61
N ALA A 35 1.05 -5.34 -9.73
CA ALA A 35 -0.35 -4.91 -9.85
C ALA A 35 -0.56 -3.74 -8.89
N ILE A 36 -1.23 -2.70 -9.37
CA ILE A 36 -1.47 -1.47 -8.62
C ILE A 36 -2.96 -1.24 -8.45
N ASP A 37 -3.35 -0.83 -7.24
CA ASP A 37 -4.66 -0.31 -6.90
C ASP A 37 -4.60 1.22 -6.76
N MET A 38 -5.63 1.91 -7.23
CA MET A 38 -5.75 3.37 -7.29
C MET A 38 -6.87 3.91 -6.38
N LEU A 39 -7.38 3.11 -5.44
CA LEU A 39 -8.45 3.48 -4.52
C LEU A 39 -8.04 4.59 -3.55
N ASN A 40 -6.76 4.66 -3.18
CA ASN A 40 -6.22 5.80 -2.45
C ASN A 40 -6.07 6.99 -3.43
N PRO A 41 -6.75 8.13 -3.21
CA PRO A 41 -6.76 9.22 -4.18
C PRO A 41 -5.39 9.87 -4.40
N GLY A 42 -4.44 9.76 -3.46
CA GLY A 42 -3.14 10.44 -3.51
C GLY A 42 -1.92 9.52 -3.65
N ALA A 43 -2.13 8.21 -3.79
CA ALA A 43 -1.04 7.24 -3.88
C ALA A 43 -1.47 5.99 -4.66
N LEU A 44 -0.49 5.27 -5.18
CA LEU A 44 -0.70 3.98 -5.83
C LEU A 44 -0.35 2.86 -4.86
N TYR A 45 -1.27 1.95 -4.58
CA TYR A 45 -1.04 0.82 -3.69
C TYR A 45 -0.51 -0.38 -4.48
N ILE A 46 0.60 -0.97 -4.03
CA ILE A 46 1.17 -2.17 -4.65
C ILE A 46 0.43 -3.38 -4.09
N GLU A 47 -0.53 -3.90 -4.87
CA GLU A 47 -1.36 -5.03 -4.49
C GLU A 47 -0.58 -6.34 -4.53
N SER A 48 0.25 -6.52 -5.56
CA SER A 48 1.08 -7.71 -5.72
C SER A 48 2.27 -7.43 -6.61
N LEU A 49 3.30 -8.26 -6.48
CA LEU A 49 4.41 -8.33 -7.42
C LEU A 49 4.21 -9.55 -8.33
N GLY A 50 4.47 -9.37 -9.62
CA GLY A 50 4.35 -10.41 -10.63
C GLY A 50 5.38 -11.52 -10.39
N SER A 51 5.01 -12.75 -10.70
CA SER A 51 5.87 -13.93 -10.51
C SER A 51 6.85 -14.17 -11.67
N TYR A 52 6.95 -13.23 -12.61
CA TYR A 52 7.81 -13.36 -13.77
C TYR A 52 9.17 -12.80 -13.44
N ALA A 53 10.21 -13.63 -13.42
CA ALA A 53 11.58 -13.15 -13.28
C ALA A 53 11.88 -12.07 -14.33
N SER A 54 12.74 -11.10 -13.98
CA SER A 54 13.26 -10.00 -14.81
C SER A 54 12.39 -8.75 -15.02
N THR A 55 11.32 -8.56 -14.23
CA THR A 55 10.59 -7.28 -14.28
C THR A 55 11.45 -6.12 -13.74
N ALA A 56 10.98 -4.87 -13.90
CA ALA A 56 11.72 -3.72 -13.39
C ALA A 56 11.79 -3.71 -11.85
N ALA A 57 10.71 -4.10 -11.17
CA ALA A 57 10.66 -4.22 -9.72
C ALA A 57 11.57 -5.35 -9.22
N ASP A 58 11.57 -6.53 -9.88
CA ASP A 58 12.45 -7.64 -9.47
C ASP A 58 13.91 -7.26 -9.57
N ARG A 59 14.33 -6.65 -10.69
CA ARG A 59 15.72 -6.22 -10.89
C ARG A 59 16.16 -5.17 -9.90
N TYR A 60 15.25 -4.28 -9.48
CA TYR A 60 15.55 -3.36 -8.39
C TYR A 60 15.75 -4.13 -7.08
N ASN A 61 14.78 -4.97 -6.69
CA ASN A 61 14.82 -5.74 -5.45
C ASN A 61 16.04 -6.66 -5.33
N GLU A 62 16.54 -7.24 -6.43
CA GLU A 62 17.76 -8.06 -6.46
C GLU A 62 19.02 -7.31 -5.97
N SER A 63 19.03 -5.98 -6.09
CA SER A 63 20.16 -5.11 -5.73
C SER A 63 19.83 -4.09 -4.64
N ALA A 64 18.61 -4.13 -4.11
CA ALA A 64 18.14 -3.17 -3.14
C ALA A 64 18.90 -3.29 -1.81
N PRO A 65 19.21 -2.16 -1.14
CA PRO A 65 19.70 -2.18 0.23
C PRO A 65 18.74 -2.90 1.18
N ALA A 66 19.26 -3.39 2.31
CA ALA A 66 18.45 -4.06 3.31
C ALA A 66 17.31 -3.16 3.81
N GLY A 67 16.07 -3.60 3.58
CA GLY A 67 14.86 -2.88 3.97
C GLY A 67 14.28 -1.95 2.91
N GLU A 68 15.00 -1.70 1.81
CA GLU A 68 14.57 -0.87 0.68
C GLU A 68 14.08 -1.71 -0.51
N ASP A 69 13.72 -2.97 -0.30
CA ASP A 69 13.03 -3.76 -1.31
C ASP A 69 11.56 -3.33 -1.41
N ILE A 70 11.02 -3.32 -2.63
CA ILE A 70 9.61 -3.07 -2.91
C ILE A 70 8.80 -4.33 -2.56
N ARG A 71 7.68 -4.16 -1.87
CA ARG A 71 6.82 -5.27 -1.41
C ARG A 71 5.34 -5.00 -1.70
N PRO A 72 4.51 -6.05 -1.82
CA PRO A 72 3.07 -5.89 -1.69
C PRO A 72 2.74 -5.21 -0.35
N GLY A 73 1.81 -4.26 -0.37
CA GLY A 73 1.49 -3.43 0.79
C GLY A 73 2.12 -2.03 0.76
N ASP A 74 3.18 -1.84 -0.02
CA ASP A 74 3.82 -0.54 -0.14
C ASP A 74 2.99 0.43 -1.00
N TYR A 75 3.20 1.73 -0.80
CA TYR A 75 2.59 2.80 -1.61
C TYR A 75 3.63 3.53 -2.44
N ILE A 76 3.32 3.83 -3.70
CA ILE A 76 4.05 4.82 -4.50
C ILE A 76 3.38 6.17 -4.29
N THR A 77 4.10 7.10 -3.67
CA THR A 77 3.58 8.44 -3.31
C THR A 77 4.09 9.54 -4.23
N ARG A 78 5.21 9.29 -4.94
CA ARG A 78 5.78 10.21 -5.94
C ARG A 78 6.40 9.46 -7.11
N VAL A 79 6.40 10.10 -8.28
CA VAL A 79 7.08 9.63 -9.48
C VAL A 79 7.90 10.79 -10.05
N ASN A 80 9.21 10.59 -10.20
CA ASN A 80 10.18 11.60 -10.61
C ASN A 80 10.08 12.89 -9.77
N GLY A 81 9.88 12.74 -8.46
CA GLY A 81 9.71 13.85 -7.51
C GLY A 81 8.33 14.52 -7.52
N ALA A 82 7.45 14.20 -8.47
CA ALA A 82 6.10 14.74 -8.52
C ALA A 82 5.12 13.90 -7.69
N SER A 83 4.30 14.57 -6.87
CA SER A 83 3.11 14.02 -6.20
C SER A 83 1.84 14.42 -6.93
N GLY A 84 0.75 13.68 -6.76
CA GLY A 84 -0.53 14.02 -7.37
C GLY A 84 -1.60 13.00 -7.07
N SER A 85 -2.68 13.03 -7.85
CA SER A 85 -3.69 11.98 -7.77
C SER A 85 -3.11 10.63 -8.20
N ALA A 86 -3.71 9.52 -7.75
CA ALA A 86 -3.36 8.19 -8.22
C ALA A 86 -3.32 8.12 -9.76
N GLN A 87 -4.29 8.74 -10.43
CA GLN A 87 -4.32 8.81 -11.89
C GLN A 87 -3.09 9.53 -12.47
N GLN A 88 -2.73 10.69 -11.94
CA GLN A 88 -1.54 11.44 -12.38
C GLN A 88 -0.26 10.65 -12.15
N LEU A 89 -0.13 9.98 -11.00
CA LEU A 89 1.02 9.12 -10.71
C LEU A 89 1.11 7.94 -11.69
N GLY A 90 -0.02 7.31 -12.03
CA GLY A 90 -0.08 6.23 -13.03
C GLY A 90 0.33 6.70 -14.43
N GLU A 91 -0.11 7.89 -14.83
CA GLU A 91 0.31 8.52 -16.09
C GLU A 91 1.83 8.78 -16.11
N LEU A 92 2.39 9.33 -15.02
CA LEU A 92 3.83 9.57 -14.90
C LEU A 92 4.66 8.28 -14.95
N LEU A 93 4.18 7.18 -14.33
CA LEU A 93 4.84 5.87 -14.39
C LEU A 93 4.92 5.35 -15.83
N THR A 94 3.83 5.47 -16.58
CA THR A 94 3.77 4.93 -17.95
C THR A 94 4.55 5.79 -18.95
N ALA A 95 4.62 7.10 -18.73
CA ALA A 95 5.32 8.05 -19.59
C ALA A 95 6.86 7.96 -19.52
N SER A 96 7.44 7.41 -18.45
CA SER A 96 8.90 7.29 -18.31
C SER A 96 9.40 5.86 -18.52
N SER A 97 10.44 5.67 -19.33
CA SER A 97 11.13 4.38 -19.45
C SER A 97 11.95 4.03 -18.20
N GLN A 98 12.33 5.04 -17.42
CA GLN A 98 13.15 4.93 -16.21
C GLN A 98 12.61 5.81 -15.08
N PRO A 99 11.43 5.49 -14.50
CA PRO A 99 10.89 6.29 -13.41
C PRO A 99 11.68 6.07 -12.13
N GLN A 100 11.92 7.16 -11.40
CA GLN A 100 12.24 7.11 -9.98
C GLN A 100 10.94 7.18 -9.20
N VAL A 101 10.67 6.21 -8.35
CA VAL A 101 9.47 6.17 -7.50
C VAL A 101 9.85 6.37 -6.04
N THR A 102 9.07 7.17 -5.32
CA THR A 102 9.16 7.24 -3.86
C THR A 102 8.20 6.21 -3.29
N ILE A 103 8.75 5.23 -2.58
CA ILE A 103 8.03 4.14 -1.92
C ILE A 103 7.86 4.49 -0.45
N GLN A 104 6.64 4.37 0.04
CA GLN A 104 6.29 4.51 1.45
C GLN A 104 5.69 3.20 1.95
N ARG A 105 6.35 2.58 2.92
CA ARG A 105 5.83 1.39 3.61
C ARG A 105 4.89 1.83 4.74
N PRO A 106 3.63 1.39 4.75
CA PRO A 106 2.70 1.74 5.80
C PRO A 106 3.03 1.01 7.11
N SER A 107 2.74 1.68 8.23
CA SER A 107 2.58 0.98 9.50
C SER A 107 1.28 0.18 9.48
N ALA A 108 1.36 -1.11 9.77
CA ALA A 108 0.20 -1.97 9.92
C ALA A 108 -0.11 -2.17 11.41
N TYR A 109 -1.40 -2.23 11.73
CA TYR A 109 -1.86 -2.61 13.06
C TYR A 109 -3.11 -3.49 12.94
N VAL A 110 -3.34 -4.29 13.97
CA VAL A 110 -4.51 -5.15 14.08
C VAL A 110 -5.38 -4.64 15.22
N ALA A 111 -6.64 -4.32 14.91
CA ALA A 111 -7.64 -3.94 15.91
C ALA A 111 -8.76 -4.99 15.95
N SER A 112 -9.10 -5.42 17.16
CA SER A 112 -10.27 -6.27 17.41
C SER A 112 -11.44 -5.37 17.83
N LEU A 113 -12.53 -5.42 17.07
CA LEU A 113 -13.68 -4.54 17.28
C LEU A 113 -14.92 -5.37 17.60
N SER A 114 -15.69 -4.94 18.60
CA SER A 114 -17.03 -5.48 18.86
C SER A 114 -18.08 -4.52 18.35
N LYS A 115 -18.87 -4.98 17.37
CA LYS A 115 -19.94 -4.18 16.76
C LYS A 115 -21.10 -3.93 17.73
N GLY A 116 -21.43 -4.91 18.58
CA GLY A 116 -22.65 -4.88 19.40
C GLY A 116 -23.88 -4.53 18.56
N ASP A 117 -24.69 -3.60 19.05
CA ASP A 117 -25.87 -3.06 18.36
C ASP A 117 -25.59 -1.82 17.49
N LYS A 118 -24.31 -1.40 17.38
CA LYS A 118 -23.91 -0.17 16.66
C LYS A 118 -23.44 -0.48 15.24
N PRO A 119 -23.42 0.50 14.31
CA PRO A 119 -22.70 0.34 13.05
C PRO A 119 -21.17 0.36 13.28
N LEU A 120 -20.39 -0.13 12.30
CA LEU A 120 -18.92 0.01 12.34
C LEU A 120 -18.49 1.48 12.20
N GLY A 121 -19.24 2.28 11.44
CA GLY A 121 -18.94 3.70 11.23
C GLY A 121 -17.78 3.94 10.26
N VAL A 122 -17.69 3.21 9.14
CA VAL A 122 -16.65 3.41 8.11
C VAL A 122 -17.28 3.71 6.76
N ASP A 123 -16.74 4.72 6.09
CA ASP A 123 -16.99 4.99 4.68
C ASP A 123 -15.91 4.27 3.87
N LEU A 124 -16.33 3.38 2.97
CA LEU A 124 -15.42 2.55 2.19
C LEU A 124 -15.46 2.96 0.72
N ASN A 125 -14.29 3.05 0.10
CA ASN A 125 -14.11 3.02 -1.34
C ASN A 125 -13.53 1.65 -1.70
N PHE A 126 -14.18 0.96 -2.64
CA PHE A 126 -13.77 -0.38 -3.05
C PHE A 126 -14.32 -0.69 -4.44
N THR A 127 -13.70 -1.69 -5.09
CA THR A 127 -14.24 -2.26 -6.32
C THR A 127 -14.75 -3.68 -6.05
N THR A 128 -15.77 -4.11 -6.78
CA THR A 128 -16.38 -5.45 -6.58
C THR A 128 -15.43 -6.61 -6.90
N LYS A 129 -14.33 -6.35 -7.61
CA LYS A 129 -13.29 -7.33 -7.95
C LYS A 129 -11.94 -7.03 -7.27
N GLY A 130 -11.85 -5.94 -6.50
CA GLY A 130 -10.63 -5.53 -5.84
C GLY A 130 -10.33 -6.41 -4.63
N ARG A 131 -9.06 -6.54 -4.29
CA ARG A 131 -8.62 -7.28 -3.09
C ARG A 131 -8.41 -6.38 -1.88
N SER A 132 -8.61 -5.07 -2.05
CA SER A 132 -8.42 -4.06 -1.02
C SER A 132 -9.70 -3.24 -0.77
N LEU A 133 -9.80 -2.73 0.46
CA LEU A 133 -10.79 -1.74 0.86
C LEU A 133 -10.04 -0.48 1.28
N TYR A 134 -10.47 0.69 0.84
CA TYR A 134 -9.94 1.96 1.28
C TYR A 134 -10.93 2.65 2.21
N ILE A 135 -10.54 2.92 3.45
CA ILE A 135 -11.36 3.69 4.39
C ILE A 135 -11.21 5.18 4.04
N VAL A 136 -12.28 5.76 3.49
CA VAL A 136 -12.34 7.17 3.11
C VAL A 136 -12.56 8.06 4.32
N GLY A 137 -13.30 7.54 5.31
CA GLY A 137 -13.64 8.29 6.52
C GLY A 137 -14.16 7.38 7.62
N VAL A 138 -13.97 7.86 8.85
CA VAL A 138 -14.47 7.23 10.06
C VAL A 138 -15.58 8.11 10.64
N ARG A 139 -16.78 7.53 10.78
CA ARG A 139 -17.99 8.14 11.36
C ARG A 139 -18.25 7.62 12.76
N GLU A 140 -19.32 8.09 13.38
CA GLU A 140 -19.81 7.52 14.63
C GLU A 140 -20.09 6.01 14.47
N GLY A 141 -19.54 5.20 15.39
CA GLY A 141 -19.61 3.74 15.32
C GLY A 141 -18.46 3.06 16.06
N ALA A 142 -18.44 1.73 16.01
CA ALA A 142 -17.50 0.91 16.75
C ALA A 142 -16.01 1.21 16.41
N VAL A 143 -15.69 1.53 15.15
CA VAL A 143 -14.32 1.86 14.74
C VAL A 143 -13.85 3.13 15.43
N ARG A 144 -14.66 4.20 15.44
CA ARG A 144 -14.29 5.46 16.09
C ARG A 144 -14.09 5.33 17.60
N GLU A 145 -14.85 4.44 18.23
CA GLU A 145 -14.81 4.24 19.69
C GLU A 145 -13.67 3.32 20.14
N GLN A 146 -13.26 2.35 19.30
CA GLN A 146 -12.41 1.24 19.71
C GLN A 146 -11.11 1.11 18.92
N ALA A 147 -11.01 1.69 17.71
CA ALA A 147 -9.78 1.62 16.93
C ALA A 147 -8.74 2.62 17.47
N PRO A 148 -7.44 2.29 17.40
CA PRO A 148 -6.40 3.23 17.76
C PRO A 148 -6.40 4.42 16.79
N GLU A 149 -6.04 5.59 17.30
CA GLU A 149 -5.65 6.73 16.45
C GLU A 149 -4.39 6.33 15.66
N VAL A 150 -4.43 6.51 14.34
CA VAL A 150 -3.31 6.25 13.43
C VAL A 150 -2.84 7.60 12.89
N SER A 151 -1.59 7.94 13.18
CA SER A 151 -0.93 9.17 12.73
C SER A 151 -0.17 8.97 11.41
#